data_AF-A0A9D5SBD1-F1
#
_entry.id   AF-A0A9D5SBD1-F1
#
_cell.length_a   1.000
_cell.length_b   1.000
_cell.length_c   1.000
_cell.angle_alpha   90.00
_cell.angle_beta   90.00
_cell.angle_gamma   90.00
#
_symmetry.space_group_name_H-M   'P 1'
#
loop_
_entity.id
_entity.type
_entity.pdbx_description
1 polymer ?
#
loop_
_entity_poly.entity_id
_entity_poly.type
_entity_poly.pdbx_seq_one_letter_code
_entity_poly.pdbx_strand_id
1 'polypeptide(L)'
;MTITKELLEKLFEEAKGNPRLRTNLDLRTSAEDGSQRMLNAMLPGTEVAIHRHPMSNENVILIKGRLDEVLYEEVTSSDGKVSLKETERIHLCPEEGVYGCQVPKGVWHTVEVLEPSVIYEGKDKKYGEDGSETYPSM
;
A
#
# COMPACT_ATOMS: atom_id res chain seq x y z
N MET A 1 -17.33 -12.53 5.92
CA MET A 1 -17.23 -11.22 6.60
C MET A 1 -17.82 -10.16 5.69
N THR A 2 -18.43 -9.11 6.25
CA THR A 2 -18.93 -7.96 5.50
C THR A 2 -18.08 -6.74 5.86
N ILE A 3 -17.66 -5.95 4.87
CA ILE A 3 -16.92 -4.70 5.10
C ILE A 3 -17.95 -3.60 5.29
N THR A 4 -18.17 -3.18 6.53
CA THR A 4 -19.14 -2.14 6.90
C THR A 4 -18.46 -0.87 7.37
N LYS A 5 -19.21 0.23 7.45
CA LYS A 5 -18.71 1.50 7.98
C LYS A 5 -18.16 1.33 9.40
N GLU A 6 -18.84 0.57 10.25
CA GLU A 6 -18.45 0.31 11.64
C GLU A 6 -17.11 -0.44 11.71
N LEU A 7 -16.87 -1.36 10.76
CA LEU A 7 -15.57 -2.03 10.65
C LEU A 7 -14.46 -1.03 10.30
N LEU A 8 -14.69 -0.14 9.31
CA LEU A 8 -13.69 0.86 8.92
C LEU A 8 -13.37 1.82 10.06
N GLU A 9 -14.38 2.27 10.81
CA GLU A 9 -14.21 3.13 11.98
C GLU A 9 -13.41 2.44 13.09
N LYS A 10 -13.67 1.16 13.35
CA LYS A 10 -12.88 0.36 14.29
C LYS A 10 -11.40 0.28 13.88
N LEU A 11 -11.12 0.06 12.60
CA LEU A 11 -9.75 -0.01 12.09
C LEU A 11 -9.03 1.34 12.22
N PHE A 12 -9.72 2.47 12.06
CA PHE A 12 -9.13 3.79 12.31
C PHE A 12 -8.78 4.02 13.78
N GLU A 13 -9.63 3.60 14.72
CA GLU A 13 -9.31 3.69 16.14
C GLU A 13 -8.11 2.80 16.52
N GLU A 14 -8.00 1.60 15.94
CA GLU A 14 -6.82 0.74 16.08
C GLU A 14 -5.56 1.39 15.48
N ALA A 15 -5.66 1.97 14.29
CA ALA A 15 -4.56 2.68 13.65
C ALA A 15 -4.08 3.87 14.49
N LYS A 16 -4.99 4.62 15.12
CA LYS A 16 -4.68 5.74 16.02
C LYS A 16 -3.89 5.33 17.25
N GLY A 17 -4.14 4.12 17.77
CA GLY A 17 -3.39 3.54 18.88
C GLY A 17 -2.02 2.98 18.48
N ASN A 18 -1.70 2.90 17.19
CA ASN A 18 -0.46 2.35 16.68
C ASN A 18 0.57 3.47 16.41
N PRO A 19 1.83 3.36 16.88
CA PRO A 19 2.88 4.34 16.56
C PRO A 19 3.11 4.55 15.06
N ARG A 20 2.79 3.57 14.22
CA ARG A 20 2.89 3.67 12.75
C ARG A 20 1.69 4.35 12.10
N LEU A 21 0.65 4.69 12.88
CA LEU A 21 -0.60 5.31 12.43
C LEU A 21 -1.38 4.47 11.40
N ARG A 22 -1.13 3.15 11.38
CA ARG A 22 -1.81 2.18 10.52
C ARG A 22 -2.07 0.86 11.23
N THR A 23 -3.10 0.16 10.77
CA THR A 23 -3.36 -1.24 11.12
C THR A 23 -3.72 -2.01 9.84
N ASN A 24 -3.59 -3.34 9.90
CA ASN A 24 -4.06 -4.20 8.83
C ASN A 24 -5.03 -5.27 9.35
N LEU A 25 -5.95 -5.67 8.49
CA LEU A 25 -6.86 -6.79 8.72
C LEU A 25 -6.68 -7.82 7.60
N ASP A 26 -6.21 -9.00 7.96
CA ASP A 26 -6.12 -10.15 7.07
C ASP A 26 -7.53 -10.61 6.66
N LEU A 27 -7.75 -10.76 5.36
CA LEU A 27 -9.03 -11.18 4.77
C LEU A 27 -9.03 -12.63 4.32
N ARG A 28 -7.90 -13.33 4.45
CA ARG A 28 -7.81 -14.75 4.10
C ARG A 28 -8.63 -15.58 5.07
N THR A 29 -9.28 -16.61 4.55
CA THR A 29 -10.12 -17.52 5.33
C THR A 29 -9.44 -18.85 5.63
N SER A 30 -8.20 -19.05 5.16
CA SER A 30 -7.41 -20.25 5.37
C SER A 30 -5.91 -19.93 5.38
N ALA A 31 -5.14 -20.67 6.18
CA ALA A 31 -3.68 -20.62 6.18
C ALA A 31 -3.04 -21.25 4.92
N GLU A 32 -3.82 -22.02 4.16
CA GLU A 32 -3.43 -22.58 2.86
C GLU A 32 -3.43 -21.52 1.76
N ASP A 33 -4.12 -20.38 1.97
CA ASP A 33 -4.08 -19.26 1.03
C ASP A 33 -2.68 -18.65 1.02
N GLY A 34 -1.97 -18.93 -0.07
CA GLY A 34 -0.62 -18.48 -0.32
C GLY A 34 -0.52 -17.04 -0.78
N SER A 35 -1.62 -16.27 -0.84
CA SER A 35 -1.61 -14.87 -1.26
C SER A 35 -1.59 -13.90 -0.06
N GLN A 36 -1.61 -12.61 -0.36
CA GLN A 36 -1.86 -11.53 0.59
C GLN A 36 -3.14 -10.81 0.19
N ARG A 37 -4.10 -10.74 1.11
CA ARG A 37 -5.43 -10.13 0.92
C ARG A 37 -5.76 -9.40 2.21
N MET A 38 -5.67 -8.09 2.23
CA MET A 38 -5.80 -7.33 3.46
C MET A 38 -6.52 -6.01 3.27
N LEU A 39 -7.17 -5.54 4.34
CA LEU A 39 -7.46 -4.12 4.47
C LEU A 39 -6.29 -3.45 5.18
N ASN A 40 -5.79 -2.35 4.65
CA ASN A 40 -4.86 -1.47 5.35
C ASN A 40 -5.59 -0.17 5.68
N ALA A 41 -5.81 0.09 6.97
CA ALA A 41 -6.34 1.36 7.46
C ALA A 41 -5.19 2.24 7.92
N MET A 42 -5.12 3.46 7.39
CA MET A 42 -4.00 4.36 7.54
C MET A 42 -4.51 5.77 7.85
N LEU A 43 -3.85 6.45 8.78
CA LEU A 43 -4.14 7.85 9.12
C LEU A 43 -3.07 8.76 8.51
N PRO A 44 -3.36 10.06 8.29
CA PRO A 44 -2.35 11.03 7.91
C PRO A 44 -1.14 10.99 8.85
N GLY A 45 0.06 11.06 8.28
CA GLY A 45 1.32 10.82 8.99
C GLY A 45 1.80 9.37 9.01
N THR A 46 1.05 8.43 8.44
CA THR A 46 1.55 7.06 8.18
C THR A 46 2.72 7.11 7.21
N GLU A 47 3.86 6.55 7.60
CA GLU A 47 5.02 6.39 6.72
C GLU A 47 5.12 4.95 6.21
N VAL A 48 4.89 4.73 4.91
CA VAL A 48 5.19 3.47 4.22
C VAL A 48 6.55 3.62 3.56
N ALA A 49 7.45 2.66 3.82
CA ALA A 49 8.75 2.66 3.16
C ALA A 49 8.56 2.38 1.67
N ILE A 50 9.36 3.02 0.81
CA ILE A 50 9.30 2.74 -0.62
C ILE A 50 9.74 1.29 -0.84
N HIS A 51 8.91 0.51 -1.53
CA HIS A 51 9.13 -0.92 -1.69
C HIS A 51 8.69 -1.40 -3.08
N ARG A 52 9.11 -2.61 -3.47
CA ARG A 52 8.69 -3.24 -4.72
C ARG A 52 8.44 -4.73 -4.53
N HIS A 53 7.65 -5.30 -5.45
CA HIS A 53 7.35 -6.73 -5.53
C HIS A 53 7.90 -7.32 -6.83
N PRO A 54 9.10 -7.91 -6.82
CA PRO A 54 9.74 -8.45 -8.03
C PRO A 54 9.03 -9.66 -8.63
N MET A 55 8.08 -10.26 -7.91
CA MET A 55 7.46 -11.55 -8.30
C MET A 55 5.97 -11.47 -8.59
N SER A 56 5.29 -10.39 -8.23
CA SER A 56 3.85 -10.20 -8.39
C SER A 56 3.52 -8.72 -8.59
N ASN A 57 2.34 -8.43 -9.14
CA ASN A 57 1.77 -7.08 -9.08
C ASN A 57 1.06 -6.90 -7.74
N GLU A 58 0.75 -5.65 -7.42
CA GLU A 58 -0.14 -5.30 -6.31
C GLU A 58 -1.39 -4.60 -6.84
N ASN A 59 -2.54 -4.95 -6.28
CA ASN A 59 -3.81 -4.28 -6.55
C ASN A 59 -4.20 -3.47 -5.32
N VAL A 60 -4.44 -2.17 -5.53
CA VAL A 60 -4.85 -1.23 -4.48
C VAL A 60 -6.22 -0.69 -4.84
N ILE A 61 -7.21 -0.90 -3.98
CA ILE A 61 -8.56 -0.36 -4.13
C ILE A 61 -8.90 0.46 -2.90
N LEU A 62 -9.12 1.76 -3.08
CA LEU A 62 -9.49 2.68 -2.01
C LEU A 62 -10.98 2.57 -1.70
N ILE A 63 -11.29 2.06 -0.51
CA ILE A 63 -12.67 1.87 -0.03
C ILE A 63 -13.21 3.18 0.55
N LYS A 64 -12.37 3.90 1.28
CA LYS A 64 -12.71 5.16 1.96
C LYS A 64 -11.46 6.01 2.08
N GLY A 65 -11.63 7.32 1.97
CA GLY A 65 -10.59 8.32 2.21
C GLY A 65 -10.02 8.89 0.92
N ARG A 66 -8.79 9.37 1.02
CA ARG A 66 -8.02 10.02 -0.03
C ARG A 66 -6.54 9.77 0.23
N LEU A 67 -5.84 9.19 -0.74
CA LEU A 67 -4.41 8.97 -0.68
C LEU A 67 -3.81 8.96 -2.09
N ASP A 68 -2.50 9.16 -2.16
CA ASP A 68 -1.74 9.00 -3.39
C ASP A 68 -1.00 7.67 -3.37
N GLU A 69 -1.07 6.94 -4.48
CA GLU A 69 -0.12 5.87 -4.80
C GLU A 69 1.00 6.50 -5.64
N VAL A 70 2.25 6.38 -5.19
CA VAL A 70 3.40 7.05 -5.82
C VAL A 70 4.34 5.99 -6.38
N LEU A 71 4.62 6.07 -7.68
CA LEU A 71 5.48 5.12 -8.39
C LEU A 71 6.83 5.75 -8.73
N TYR A 72 7.87 4.93 -8.68
CA TYR A 72 9.25 5.32 -8.93
C TYR A 72 9.98 4.38 -9.87
N GLU A 73 10.97 4.91 -10.56
CA GLU A 73 12.00 4.15 -11.28
C GLU A 73 13.37 4.34 -10.63
N GLU A 74 14.22 3.31 -10.71
CA GLU A 74 15.64 3.46 -10.40
C GLU A 74 16.34 4.25 -11.50
N VAL A 75 17.09 5.27 -11.10
CA VAL A 75 17.97 6.02 -11.96
C VAL A 75 19.40 5.95 -11.42
N THR A 76 20.36 5.77 -12.32
CA THR A 76 21.79 5.77 -11.99
C THR A 76 22.42 7.05 -12.50
N SER A 77 22.96 7.87 -11.60
CA SER A 77 23.70 9.07 -11.98
C SER A 77 25.04 8.71 -12.63
N SER A 78 25.67 9.70 -13.28
CA SER A 78 26.93 9.52 -14.00
C SER A 78 28.09 9.03 -13.13
N ASP A 79 28.02 9.24 -11.81
CA ASP A 79 28.98 8.76 -10.80
C ASP A 79 28.64 7.34 -10.28
N GLY A 80 27.62 6.68 -10.84
CA GLY A 80 27.22 5.31 -10.50
C GLY A 80 26.29 5.20 -9.29
N LYS A 81 25.85 6.30 -8.69
CA LYS A 81 24.92 6.27 -7.56
C LYS A 81 23.49 5.95 -8.04
N VAL A 82 22.85 4.98 -7.42
CA VAL A 82 21.43 4.66 -7.65
C VAL A 82 20.56 5.54 -6.76
N SER A 83 19.50 6.10 -7.34
CA SER A 83 18.44 6.83 -6.65
C SER A 83 17.08 6.50 -7.24
N LEU A 84 16.01 6.86 -6.54
CA LEU A 84 14.65 6.76 -7.07
C LEU A 84 14.19 8.09 -7.65
N LYS A 85 13.51 8.03 -8.79
CA LYS A 85 12.83 9.17 -9.41
C LYS A 85 11.34 8.87 -9.49
N GLU A 86 10.52 9.77 -8.97
CA GLU A 86 9.06 9.67 -9.11
C GLU A 86 8.69 9.73 -10.59
N THR A 87 7.92 8.75 -11.06
CA THR A 87 7.48 8.64 -12.45
C THR A 87 5.99 8.90 -12.59
N GLU A 88 5.21 8.55 -11.58
CA GLU A 88 3.76 8.69 -11.58
C GLU A 88 3.24 8.86 -10.16
N ARG A 89 2.17 9.64 -10.04
CA ARG A 89 1.42 9.83 -8.80
C ARG A 89 -0.06 9.69 -9.12
N ILE A 90 -0.68 8.69 -8.52
CA ILE A 90 -2.07 8.33 -8.77
C ILE A 90 -2.90 8.78 -7.58
N HIS A 91 -3.71 9.82 -7.79
CA HIS A 91 -4.59 10.37 -6.78
C HIS A 91 -5.84 9.49 -6.62
N LEU A 92 -5.88 8.67 -5.57
CA LEU A 92 -7.03 7.83 -5.27
C LEU A 92 -8.03 8.62 -4.41
N CYS A 93 -9.25 8.76 -4.93
CA CYS A 93 -10.36 9.41 -4.25
C CYS A 93 -11.70 8.88 -4.81
N PRO A 94 -12.44 8.04 -4.05
CA PRO A 94 -13.70 7.48 -4.52
C PRO A 94 -14.77 8.54 -4.80
N GLU A 95 -14.71 9.69 -4.12
CA GLU A 95 -15.61 10.83 -4.34
C GLU A 95 -15.36 11.51 -5.70
N GLU A 96 -14.12 11.45 -6.21
CA GLU A 96 -13.72 11.97 -7.52
C GLU A 96 -13.76 10.88 -8.62
N GLY A 97 -14.21 9.67 -8.28
CA GLY A 97 -14.37 8.56 -9.23
C GLY A 97 -13.09 7.76 -9.51
N VAL A 98 -12.02 7.95 -8.72
CA VAL A 98 -10.76 7.19 -8.84
C VAL A 98 -10.67 6.20 -7.68
N TYR A 99 -11.02 4.94 -7.96
CA TYR A 99 -11.24 3.93 -6.93
C TYR A 99 -10.02 3.06 -6.61
N GLY A 100 -9.00 3.05 -7.44
CA GLY A 100 -7.86 2.16 -7.26
C GLY A 100 -6.92 2.13 -8.45
N CYS A 101 -5.82 1.41 -8.27
CA CYS A 101 -4.79 1.22 -9.27
C CYS A 101 -4.15 -0.16 -9.16
N GLN A 102 -3.35 -0.50 -10.16
CA GLN A 102 -2.44 -1.64 -10.11
C GLN A 102 -1.03 -1.09 -10.06
N VAL A 103 -0.25 -1.53 -9.08
CA VAL A 103 1.19 -1.35 -9.10
C VAL A 103 1.80 -2.48 -9.93
N PRO A 104 2.48 -2.18 -11.05
CA PRO A 104 3.07 -3.22 -11.87
C PRO A 104 4.19 -3.98 -11.14
N LYS A 105 4.40 -5.24 -11.52
CA LYS A 105 5.46 -6.08 -10.99
C LYS A 105 6.83 -5.39 -11.07
N GLY A 106 7.56 -5.38 -9.96
CA GLY A 106 8.91 -4.82 -9.87
C GLY A 106 8.99 -3.28 -9.78
N VAL A 107 7.86 -2.57 -9.81
CA VAL A 107 7.84 -1.11 -9.66
C VAL A 107 7.99 -0.72 -8.20
N TRP A 108 8.88 0.23 -7.95
CA TRP A 108 9.04 0.87 -6.64
C TRP A 108 7.85 1.77 -6.38
N HIS A 109 7.25 1.66 -5.21
CA HIS A 109 6.08 2.45 -4.85
C HIS A 109 5.97 2.70 -3.35
N THR A 110 5.16 3.69 -3.00
CA THR A 110 4.69 3.96 -1.65
C THR A 110 3.32 4.64 -1.71
N VAL A 111 2.72 4.86 -0.53
CA VAL A 111 1.49 5.63 -0.39
C VAL A 111 1.71 6.89 0.45
N GLU A 112 1.05 7.97 0.07
CA GLU A 112 0.95 9.20 0.87
C GLU A 112 -0.50 9.42 1.29
N VAL A 113 -0.75 9.38 2.61
CA VAL A 113 -2.11 9.40 3.17
C VAL A 113 -2.57 10.84 3.40
N LEU A 114 -3.50 11.32 2.58
CA LEU A 114 -4.03 12.69 2.62
C LEU A 114 -5.19 12.83 3.62
N GLU A 115 -6.03 11.80 3.72
CA GLU A 115 -7.14 11.67 4.67
C GLU A 115 -7.14 10.27 5.30
N PRO A 116 -7.80 10.03 6.45
CA PRO A 116 -8.00 8.70 6.98
C PRO A 116 -8.54 7.74 5.91
N SER A 117 -7.74 6.76 5.54
CA SER A 117 -7.97 5.92 4.37
C SER A 117 -7.95 4.44 4.67
N VAL A 118 -8.82 3.68 4.01
CA VAL A 118 -8.77 2.21 4.00
C VAL A 118 -8.66 1.73 2.57
N ILE A 119 -7.56 1.03 2.28
CA ILE A 119 -7.39 0.30 1.02
C ILE A 119 -7.64 -1.18 1.23
N TYR A 120 -8.20 -1.83 0.21
CA TYR A 120 -7.96 -3.23 -0.04
C TYR A 120 -6.65 -3.36 -0.81
N GLU A 121 -5.74 -4.17 -0.27
CA GLU A 121 -4.48 -4.55 -0.90
C GLU A 121 -4.50 -6.05 -1.24
N GLY A 122 -4.12 -6.38 -2.48
CA GLY A 122 -4.04 -7.74 -2.95
C GLY A 122 -2.78 -8.00 -3.79
N LYS A 123 -1.94 -8.95 -3.35
CA LYS A 123 -0.81 -9.46 -4.14
C LYS A 123 -0.64 -10.97 -4.01
N ASP A 124 0.01 -11.57 -5.00
CA ASP A 124 0.31 -13.01 -4.99
C ASP A 124 1.54 -13.30 -4.10
N LYS A 125 1.62 -14.54 -3.60
CA LYS A 125 2.61 -15.07 -2.65
C LYS A 125 2.48 -14.60 -1.20
N LYS A 126 3.00 -15.43 -0.29
CA LYS A 126 2.94 -15.22 1.15
C LYS A 126 3.86 -14.08 1.55
N TYR A 127 3.43 -13.31 2.54
CA TYR A 127 4.28 -12.28 3.14
C TYR A 127 5.60 -12.89 3.61
N GLY A 128 6.72 -12.27 3.25
CA GLY A 128 8.08 -12.74 3.57
C GLY A 128 8.62 -13.81 2.61
N GLU A 129 7.78 -14.38 1.75
CA GLU A 129 8.16 -15.36 0.70
C GLU A 129 7.90 -14.81 -0.71
N ASP A 130 7.38 -13.59 -0.82
CA ASP A 130 7.03 -12.91 -2.07
C ASP A 130 8.24 -12.24 -2.76
N GLY A 131 9.37 -12.15 -2.04
CA GLY A 131 10.59 -11.51 -2.52
C GLY A 131 10.53 -9.99 -2.48
N SER A 132 9.63 -9.41 -1.67
CA SER A 132 9.52 -7.97 -1.51
C SER A 132 10.85 -7.32 -1.11
N GLU A 133 11.14 -6.17 -1.72
CA GLU A 133 12.33 -5.38 -1.45
C GLU A 133 11.93 -4.03 -0.91
N THR A 134 12.68 -3.50 0.05
CA THR A 134 12.48 -2.15 0.60
C THR A 134 13.68 -1.29 0.26
N TYR A 135 13.43 -0.10 -0.25
CA TYR A 135 14.47 0.86 -0.56
C TYR A 135 15.07 1.36 0.77
N PRO A 136 16.40 1.35 0.95
CA PRO A 136 17.01 1.76 2.20
C PRO A 136 16.63 3.21 2.53
N SER A 137 16.11 3.46 3.73
CA SER A 137 16.09 4.82 4.28
C SER A 137 17.54 5.30 4.40
N MET A 138 17.87 6.43 3.77
CA MET A 138 19.16 7.09 3.96
C MET A 138 19.37 7.51 5.42
#